data_AF-D7GP10-F1
#
_entry.id   AF-D7GP10-F1
#
_cell.length_a   1.000
_cell.length_b   1.000
_cell.length_c   1.000
_cell.angle_alpha   90.00
_cell.angle_beta   90.00
_cell.angle_gamma   90.00
#
_symmetry.space_group_name_H-M   'P 1'
#
loop_
_entity.id
_entity.type
_entity.pdbx_description
1 polymer ?
#
loop_
_entity_poly.entity_id
_entity_poly.type
_entity_poly.pdbx_seq_one_letter_code
_entity_poly.pdbx_strand_id
1 'polypeptide(L)'
;MEKKNVSKGDIAIGQRIRKIREEKSMTQKKLAEKVMVSPSSITRLESGQTMVSVFTIIKIAEVLNTSISFLLSGDEDDLNKSDILEIAKKLDRCTTEQREILLQSFGNILDAFFLS
;
A
#
# COMPACT_ATOMS: atom_id res chain seq x y z
N MET A 1 -14.89 -28.84 17.17
CA MET A 1 -14.04 -27.92 16.38
C MET A 1 -14.48 -26.51 16.67
N GLU A 2 -13.67 -25.74 17.40
CA GLU A 2 -13.96 -24.32 17.66
C GLU A 2 -14.01 -23.56 16.33
N LYS A 3 -15.10 -22.83 16.10
CA LYS A 3 -15.17 -21.87 15.01
C LYS A 3 -14.18 -20.75 15.35
N LYS A 4 -13.04 -20.70 14.64
CA LYS A 4 -12.13 -19.55 14.72
C LYS A 4 -12.94 -18.30 14.39
N ASN A 5 -13.16 -17.44 15.39
CA ASN A 5 -13.80 -16.14 15.18
C ASN A 5 -12.91 -15.34 14.24
N VAL A 6 -13.45 -15.02 13.06
CA VAL A 6 -12.78 -14.20 12.06
C VAL A 6 -12.67 -12.77 12.58
N SER A 7 -11.46 -12.20 12.61
CA SER A 7 -11.28 -10.82 13.06
C SER A 7 -11.67 -9.83 11.96
N LYS A 8 -12.11 -8.62 12.34
CA LYS A 8 -12.37 -7.53 11.37
C LYS A 8 -11.12 -7.21 10.51
N GLY A 9 -9.92 -7.38 11.08
CA GLY A 9 -8.66 -7.16 10.38
C GLY A 9 -8.43 -8.17 9.26
N ASP A 10 -8.67 -9.46 9.52
CA ASP A 10 -8.48 -10.52 8.51
C ASP A 10 -9.41 -10.33 7.31
N ILE A 11 -10.65 -9.89 7.55
CA ILE A 11 -11.62 -9.56 6.50
C ILE A 11 -11.10 -8.40 5.64
N ALA A 12 -10.61 -7.33 6.27
CA ALA A 12 -10.12 -6.15 5.55
C ALA A 12 -8.90 -6.49 4.68
N ILE A 13 -7.97 -7.29 5.19
CA ILE A 13 -6.81 -7.78 4.42
C ILE A 13 -7.27 -8.59 3.22
N GLY A 14 -8.16 -9.57 3.44
CA GLY A 14 -8.72 -10.40 2.37
C GLY A 14 -9.41 -9.59 1.28
N GLN A 15 -10.18 -8.57 1.66
CA GLN A 15 -10.86 -7.67 0.73
C GLN A 15 -9.89 -6.84 -0.10
N ARG A 16 -8.80 -6.33 0.48
CA ARG A 16 -7.77 -5.58 -0.27
C ARG A 16 -7.05 -6.47 -1.28
N ILE A 17 -6.69 -7.69 -0.89
CA ILE A 17 -6.09 -8.68 -1.80
C ILE A 17 -7.05 -8.96 -2.97
N ARG A 18 -8.32 -9.20 -2.67
CA ARG A 18 -9.36 -9.45 -3.67
C ARG A 18 -9.49 -8.28 -4.65
N LYS A 19 -9.59 -7.06 -4.13
CA LYS A 19 -9.72 -5.83 -4.92
C LYS A 19 -8.60 -5.72 -5.96
N ILE A 20 -7.33 -5.76 -5.52
CA ILE A 20 -6.19 -5.63 -6.43
C ILE A 20 -6.11 -6.80 -7.41
N ARG A 21 -6.43 -8.02 -6.97
CA ARG A 21 -6.48 -9.19 -7.85
C ARG A 21 -7.48 -8.98 -8.99
N GLU A 22 -8.67 -8.46 -8.67
CA GLU A 22 -9.75 -8.20 -9.64
C GLU A 22 -9.40 -7.03 -10.57
N GLU A 23 -8.80 -5.95 -10.06
CA GLU A 23 -8.27 -4.84 -10.89
C GLU A 23 -7.24 -5.33 -11.92
N LYS A 24 -6.49 -6.38 -11.59
CA LYS A 24 -5.52 -7.02 -12.50
C LYS A 24 -6.11 -8.14 -13.35
N SER A 25 -7.43 -8.30 -13.36
CA SER A 25 -8.14 -9.36 -14.08
C SER A 25 -7.57 -10.76 -13.82
N MET A 26 -7.09 -11.00 -12.59
CA MET A 26 -6.45 -12.26 -12.20
C MET A 26 -7.47 -13.17 -11.51
N THR A 27 -7.51 -14.45 -11.85
CA THR A 27 -8.39 -15.41 -11.15
C THR A 27 -7.76 -15.85 -9.82
N GLN A 28 -8.59 -16.29 -8.85
CA GLN A 28 -8.09 -16.85 -7.59
C GLN A 28 -7.15 -18.04 -7.81
N LYS A 29 -7.46 -18.89 -8.80
CA LYS A 29 -6.60 -20.02 -9.21
C LYS A 29 -5.23 -19.54 -9.68
N LYS A 30 -5.17 -18.51 -10.53
CA LYS A 30 -3.92 -17.96 -11.06
C LYS A 30 -3.08 -17.30 -9.96
N LEU A 31 -3.71 -16.62 -9.00
CA LEU A 31 -3.00 -16.09 -7.83
C LEU A 31 -2.43 -17.23 -6.97
N ALA A 32 -3.24 -18.26 -6.70
CA ALA A 32 -2.84 -19.41 -5.91
C ALA A 32 -1.61 -20.15 -6.51
N GLU A 33 -1.63 -20.36 -7.83
CA GLU A 33 -0.50 -20.93 -8.58
C GLU A 33 0.77 -20.10 -8.42
N LYS A 34 0.68 -18.77 -8.58
CA LYS A 34 1.83 -17.86 -8.49
C LYS A 34 2.44 -17.79 -7.09
N VAL A 35 1.63 -17.95 -6.03
CA VAL A 35 2.12 -17.90 -4.64
C VAL A 35 2.30 -19.29 -4.01
N MET A 36 2.14 -20.35 -4.81
CA MET A 36 2.31 -21.76 -4.42
C MET A 36 1.44 -22.19 -3.23
N VAL A 37 0.14 -21.86 -3.29
CA VAL A 37 -0.87 -22.33 -2.33
C VAL A 37 -2.07 -22.96 -3.04
N SER A 38 -2.97 -23.60 -2.30
CA SER A 38 -4.20 -24.12 -2.90
C SER A 38 -5.16 -22.99 -3.31
N PRO A 39 -5.95 -23.15 -4.38
CA PRO A 39 -7.01 -22.19 -4.71
C PRO A 39 -7.99 -21.94 -3.55
N SER A 40 -8.31 -22.98 -2.77
CA SER A 40 -9.14 -22.87 -1.58
C SER A 40 -8.53 -21.98 -0.50
N SER A 41 -7.20 -21.92 -0.40
CA SER A 41 -6.51 -21.01 0.53
C SER A 41 -6.74 -19.55 0.14
N ILE A 42 -6.65 -19.22 -1.15
CA ILE A 42 -6.94 -17.87 -1.65
C ILE A 42 -8.41 -17.51 -1.46
N THR A 43 -9.35 -18.41 -1.78
CA THR A 43 -10.79 -18.15 -1.57
C THR A 43 -11.11 -17.87 -0.09
N ARG A 44 -10.53 -18.65 0.83
CA ARG A 44 -10.73 -18.47 2.27
C ARG A 44 -10.00 -17.24 2.81
N LEU A 45 -8.85 -16.90 2.25
CA LEU A 45 -8.12 -15.67 2.56
C LEU A 45 -8.91 -14.43 2.16
N GLU A 46 -9.39 -14.36 0.91
CA GLU A 46 -10.13 -13.22 0.38
C GLU A 46 -11.49 -13.00 1.08
N SER A 47 -12.03 -14.04 1.71
CA SER A 47 -13.24 -13.96 2.54
C SER A 47 -12.96 -13.78 4.04
N GLY A 48 -11.69 -13.65 4.44
CA GLY A 48 -11.26 -13.49 5.83
C GLY A 48 -11.39 -14.76 6.68
N GLN A 49 -11.82 -15.88 6.11
CA GLN A 49 -12.03 -17.14 6.85
C GLN A 49 -10.75 -17.79 7.36
N THR A 50 -9.59 -17.46 6.77
CA THR A 50 -8.26 -17.91 7.24
C THR A 50 -7.19 -16.92 6.82
N MET A 51 -6.19 -16.75 7.68
CA MET A 51 -4.93 -16.10 7.31
C MET A 51 -3.89 -17.11 6.84
N VAL A 52 -3.12 -16.71 5.84
CA VAL A 52 -1.93 -17.42 5.37
C VAL A 52 -0.69 -16.94 6.11
N SER A 53 0.45 -17.59 5.88
CA SER A 53 1.71 -17.14 6.47
C SER A 53 2.09 -15.73 6.00
N VAL A 54 2.86 -14.99 6.81
CA VAL A 54 3.40 -13.68 6.42
C VAL A 54 4.22 -13.78 5.14
N PHE A 55 5.01 -14.86 4.97
CA PHE A 55 5.75 -15.12 3.73
C PHE A 55 4.83 -15.24 2.50
N THR A 56 3.65 -15.83 2.65
CA THR A 56 2.66 -15.89 1.57
C THR A 56 2.08 -14.52 1.27
N ILE A 57 1.81 -13.68 2.29
CA ILE A 57 1.34 -12.30 2.09
C ILE A 57 2.39 -11.47 1.34
N ILE A 58 3.68 -11.61 1.66
CA ILE A 58 4.78 -10.95 0.93
C ILE A 58 4.74 -11.34 -0.56
N LYS A 59 4.66 -12.64 -0.86
CA LYS A 59 4.55 -13.13 -2.24
C LYS A 59 3.30 -12.63 -2.95
N ILE A 60 2.17 -12.53 -2.25
CA ILE A 60 0.94 -11.95 -2.79
C ILE A 60 1.16 -10.48 -3.15
N ALA A 61 1.82 -9.70 -2.28
CA ALA A 61 2.14 -8.29 -2.53
C ALA A 61 3.00 -8.14 -3.80
N GLU A 62 4.06 -8.96 -3.93
CA GLU A 62 4.93 -8.99 -5.11
C GLU A 62 4.16 -9.34 -6.39
N VAL A 63 3.36 -10.42 -6.37
CA VAL A 63 2.58 -10.87 -7.53
C VAL A 63 1.53 -9.85 -7.94
N LEU A 64 0.92 -9.18 -6.97
CA LEU A 64 -0.05 -8.13 -7.20
C LEU A 64 0.59 -6.77 -7.45
N ASN A 65 1.92 -6.65 -7.44
CA ASN A 65 2.67 -5.39 -7.58
C ASN A 65 2.10 -4.27 -6.67
N THR A 66 1.98 -4.57 -5.39
CA THR A 66 1.55 -3.65 -4.33
C THR A 66 2.48 -3.83 -3.13
N SER A 67 2.35 -2.98 -2.12
CA SER A 67 3.13 -3.16 -0.89
C SER A 67 2.42 -4.02 0.13
N ILE A 68 3.21 -4.72 0.94
CA ILE A 68 2.69 -5.44 2.09
C ILE A 68 2.03 -4.50 3.10
N SER A 69 2.53 -3.26 3.22
CA SER A 69 1.93 -2.22 4.06
C SER A 69 0.48 -1.96 3.65
N PHE A 70 0.25 -1.68 2.36
CA PHE A 70 -1.09 -1.49 1.83
C PHE A 70 -2.00 -2.71 2.07
N LEU A 71 -1.50 -3.93 1.86
CA LEU A 71 -2.30 -5.13 2.12
C LEU A 71 -2.69 -5.26 3.59
N LEU A 72 -1.83 -4.88 4.54
CA LEU A 72 -2.03 -5.08 5.97
C LEU A 72 -2.75 -3.93 6.68
N SER A 73 -2.35 -2.68 6.45
CA SER A 73 -2.97 -1.50 7.08
C SER A 73 -4.01 -0.81 6.20
N GLY A 74 -3.90 -0.95 4.87
CA GLY A 74 -4.73 -0.20 3.93
C GLY A 74 -4.26 1.24 3.72
N ASP A 75 -3.14 1.61 4.33
CA ASP A 75 -2.46 2.86 3.99
C ASP A 75 -1.89 2.68 2.59
N GLU A 76 -2.34 3.49 1.64
CA GLU A 76 -1.60 3.65 0.40
C GLU A 76 -0.19 4.07 0.81
N ASP A 77 0.82 3.31 0.36
CA ASP A 77 2.16 3.86 0.34
C ASP A 77 2.02 5.11 -0.49
N ASP A 78 2.02 6.25 0.20
CA ASP A 78 1.94 7.56 -0.37
C ASP A 78 3.20 7.67 -1.23
N LEU A 79 3.13 7.25 -2.50
CA LEU A 79 4.27 7.27 -3.42
C LEU A 79 4.83 8.70 -3.48
N ASN A 80 3.99 9.70 -3.19
CA ASN A 80 4.33 11.11 -3.03
C ASN A 80 5.13 11.42 -1.75
N LYS A 81 5.05 10.63 -0.68
CA LYS A 81 5.93 10.81 0.50
C LYS A 81 7.39 10.61 0.15
N SER A 82 7.71 9.76 -0.84
CA SER A 82 9.09 9.58 -1.30
C SER A 82 9.69 10.91 -1.78
N ASP A 83 8.99 11.59 -2.69
CA ASP A 83 9.45 12.84 -3.29
C ASP A 83 9.42 13.99 -2.29
N ILE A 84 8.38 14.08 -1.47
CA ILE A 84 8.26 15.09 -0.39
C ILE A 84 9.37 14.89 0.65
N LEU A 85 9.66 13.64 1.04
CA LEU A 85 10.72 13.34 2.00
C LEU A 85 12.11 13.62 1.43
N GLU A 86 12.32 13.37 0.13
CA GLU A 86 13.58 13.72 -0.52
C GLU A 86 13.79 15.24 -0.57
N ILE A 87 12.74 16.00 -0.90
CA ILE A 87 12.77 17.47 -0.87
C ILE A 87 13.02 17.96 0.56
N ALA A 88 12.31 17.41 1.56
CA ALA A 88 12.49 17.78 2.97
C ALA A 88 13.93 17.53 3.46
N LYS A 89 14.55 16.41 3.07
CA LYS A 89 15.97 16.12 3.37
C LYS A 89 16.93 17.13 2.73
N LYS A 90 16.63 17.62 1.52
CA LYS A 90 17.44 18.67 0.87
C LYS A 90 17.29 20.00 1.62
N LEU A 91 16.08 20.34 2.07
CA LEU A 91 15.79 21.55 2.85
C LEU A 91 16.43 21.55 4.26
N ASP A 92 16.66 20.37 4.84
CA ASP A 92 17.35 20.24 6.13
C ASP A 92 18.84 20.60 6.05
N ARG A 93 19.43 20.47 4.85
CA ARG A 93 20.85 20.79 4.60
C ARG A 93 21.07 22.23 4.17
N CYS A 94 20.00 23.02 4.02
CA CYS A 94 20.10 24.41 3.62
C CYS A 94 20.56 25.29 4.78
N THR A 95 21.39 26.29 4.45
CA THR A 95 21.69 27.39 5.37
C THR A 95 20.45 28.26 5.58
N THR A 96 20.46 29.10 6.61
CA THR A 96 19.35 30.03 6.93
C THR A 96 18.98 30.90 5.72
N GLU A 97 19.98 31.46 5.03
CA GLU A 97 19.78 32.32 3.86
C GLU A 97 19.15 31.58 2.68
N GLN A 98 19.61 30.35 2.39
CA GLN A 98 19.01 29.50 1.36
C GLN A 98 17.57 29.12 1.70
N ARG A 99 17.27 28.87 2.99
CA ARG A 99 15.92 28.55 3.44
C ARG A 99 14.97 29.73 3.26
N GLU A 100 15.40 30.95 3.54
CA GLU A 100 14.58 32.16 3.32
C GLU A 100 14.25 32.36 1.84
N ILE A 101 15.24 32.23 0.95
CA ILE A 101 15.02 32.34 -0.50
C ILE A 101 14.02 31.30 -0.98
N LEU A 102 14.15 30.06 -0.50
CA LEU A 102 13.26 28.97 -0.88
C LEU A 102 11.83 29.19 -0.37
N LEU A 103 11.66 29.60 0.89
CA LEU A 103 10.33 29.88 1.45
C LEU A 103 9.65 31.04 0.70
N GLN A 104 10.38 32.10 0.39
CA GLN A 104 9.84 33.22 -0.40
C GLN A 104 9.43 32.77 -1.80
N SER A 105 10.27 31.98 -2.47
CA SER A 105 9.98 31.46 -3.81
C SER A 105 8.77 30.52 -3.80
N PHE A 106 8.67 29.64 -2.79
CA PHE A 106 7.51 28.75 -2.63
C PHE A 106 6.23 29.51 -2.38
N GLY A 107 6.25 30.54 -1.52
CA GLY A 107 5.09 31.41 -1.29
C GLY A 107 4.58 32.01 -2.60
N ASN A 108 5.48 32.62 -3.38
CA ASN A 108 5.14 33.21 -4.67
C ASN A 108 4.55 32.17 -5.67
N ILE A 109 5.07 30.95 -5.67
CA ILE A 109 4.58 29.86 -6.52
C ILE A 109 3.18 29.43 -6.09
N LEU A 110 2.94 29.23 -4.78
CA LEU A 110 1.64 28.82 -4.26
C LEU A 110 0.58 29.90 -4.48
N ASP A 111 0.92 31.15 -4.25
CA ASP A 111 0.04 32.29 -4.53
C ASP A 111 -0.36 32.33 -6.01
N ALA A 112 0.57 32.05 -6.93
CA ALA A 112 0.28 31.98 -8.36
C ALA A 112 -0.64 30.80 -8.75
N PHE A 113 -0.59 29.68 -8.02
CA PHE A 113 -1.45 28.51 -8.28
C PHE A 113 -2.85 28.61 -7.66
N PHE A 114 -3.01 29.33 -6.55
CA PHE A 114 -4.26 29.38 -5.77
C PHE A 114 -5.02 30.71 -5.87
N LEU A 115 -4.48 31.71 -6.59
CA LEU A 115 -5.17 32.98 -6.90
C LEU A 115 -5.67 33.06 -8.36
N SER A 116 -5.64 31.95 -9.11
CA SER A 116 -6.35 31.77 -10.40
C SER A 116 -7.58 30.89 -10.22
#